data_AF-G8ZSB8-F1
#
_entry.id   AF-G8ZSB8-F1
#
_cell.length_a   1.000
_cell.length_b   1.000
_cell.length_c   1.000
_cell.angle_alpha   90.00
_cell.angle_beta   90.00
_cell.angle_gamma   90.00
#
_symmetry.space_group_name_H-M   'P 1'
#
loop_
_entity.id
_entity.type
_entity.pdbx_description
1 polymer ?
#
loop_
_entity_poly.entity_id
_entity_poly.type
_entity_poly.pdbx_seq_one_letter_code
_entity_poly.pdbx_strand_id
1 'polypeptide(L)'
;MSLQQPVREAAKQLVGVLEKFPAERIRHIVSFKSSQIGRFKRVAGLSGTDGWNESKKASIDEIKDIISRTSAPLGLQKDLLKKMQAAIPEDNLSEQSIKEQIRALNTLMSNKYKTYYDVGDKLYKPAGRPNYYQRILDEVQGKQKETFFSAFRTVVFGK
;
A
#
# COMPACT_ATOMS: atom_id res chain seq x y z
N MET A 1 -3.60 -11.96 -25.21
CA MET A 1 -3.38 -13.06 -24.24
C MET A 1 -4.65 -13.21 -23.41
N SER A 2 -5.36 -14.33 -23.54
CA SER A 2 -6.49 -14.64 -22.66
C SER A 2 -5.95 -14.85 -21.24
N LEU A 3 -6.26 -13.95 -20.32
CA LEU A 3 -6.03 -14.18 -18.90
C LEU A 3 -6.71 -15.50 -18.53
N GLN A 4 -5.93 -16.47 -18.05
CA GLN A 4 -6.43 -17.79 -17.68
C GLN A 4 -7.56 -17.64 -16.66
N GLN A 5 -8.70 -18.29 -16.89
CA GLN A 5 -9.85 -18.32 -15.98
C GLN A 5 -9.47 -18.54 -14.49
N PRO A 6 -8.57 -19.49 -14.13
CA PRO A 6 -8.16 -19.69 -12.74
C PRO A 6 -7.50 -18.46 -12.09
N VAL A 7 -6.71 -17.69 -12.84
CA VAL A 7 -6.05 -16.47 -12.35
C VAL A 7 -7.09 -15.40 -12.03
N ARG A 8 -8.15 -15.30 -12.84
CA ARG A 8 -9.24 -14.33 -12.61
C ARG A 8 -10.04 -14.68 -11.36
N GLU A 9 -10.35 -15.96 -11.15
CA GLU A 9 -11.06 -16.42 -9.96
C GLU A 9 -10.24 -16.21 -8.69
N ALA A 10 -8.95 -16.56 -8.72
CA ALA A 10 -8.04 -16.30 -7.61
C ALA A 10 -7.94 -14.79 -7.31
N ALA A 11 -7.90 -13.93 -8.34
CA ALA A 11 -7.89 -12.48 -8.16
C ALA A 11 -9.19 -11.96 -7.51
N LYS A 12 -10.36 -12.52 -7.85
CA LYS A 12 -11.63 -12.16 -7.18
C LYS A 12 -11.60 -12.49 -5.68
N GLN A 13 -11.09 -13.68 -5.34
CA GLN A 13 -10.92 -14.07 -3.94
C GLN A 13 -9.96 -13.12 -3.20
N LEU A 14 -8.85 -12.76 -3.84
CA LEU A 14 -7.88 -11.82 -3.27
C LEU A 14 -8.49 -10.43 -3.03
N VAL A 15 -9.30 -9.91 -3.95
CA VAL A 15 -10.02 -8.65 -3.75
C VAL A 15 -10.96 -8.73 -2.55
N GLY A 16 -11.71 -9.84 -2.40
CA GLY A 16 -12.60 -10.03 -1.23
C GLY A 16 -11.84 -10.11 0.10
N VAL A 17 -10.60 -10.62 0.12
CA VAL A 17 -9.74 -10.57 1.31
C VAL A 17 -9.26 -9.14 1.57
N LEU A 18 -8.80 -8.43 0.53
CA LEU A 18 -8.32 -7.05 0.64
C LEU A 18 -9.41 -6.09 1.10
N GLU A 19 -10.67 -6.29 0.72
CA GLU A 19 -11.80 -5.48 1.18
C GLU A 19 -12.02 -5.59 2.70
N LYS A 20 -11.75 -6.76 3.29
CA LYS A 20 -11.84 -7.00 4.74
C LYS A 20 -10.69 -6.37 5.54
N PHE A 21 -9.60 -5.96 4.89
CA PHE A 21 -8.48 -5.35 5.60
C PHE A 21 -8.90 -4.01 6.25
N PRO A 22 -8.44 -3.74 7.50
CA PRO A 22 -8.69 -2.46 8.14
C PRO A 22 -8.00 -1.32 7.36
N ALA A 23 -8.51 -0.10 7.52
CA ALA A 23 -7.87 1.08 6.97
C ALA A 23 -6.47 1.27 7.60
N GLU A 24 -5.53 1.78 6.81
CA GLU A 24 -4.18 2.05 7.27
C GLU A 24 -4.17 3.15 8.34
N ARG A 25 -3.37 2.93 9.39
CA ARG A 25 -3.24 3.88 10.51
C ARG A 25 -2.51 5.16 10.10
N ILE A 26 -1.53 5.05 9.21
CA ILE A 26 -0.73 6.19 8.73
C ILE A 26 -1.09 6.45 7.28
N ARG A 27 -1.99 7.41 7.03
CA ARG A 27 -2.39 7.81 5.68
C ARG A 27 -1.32 8.73 5.08
N HIS A 28 -0.41 8.20 4.28
CA HIS A 28 0.57 9.01 3.56
C HIS A 28 0.55 8.65 2.08
N ILE A 29 0.19 9.64 1.25
CA ILE A 29 0.24 9.69 -0.22
C ILE A 29 -0.56 8.62 -0.98
N VAL A 30 -0.48 7.33 -0.62
CA VAL A 30 -1.18 6.21 -1.27
C VAL A 30 -1.56 5.17 -0.23
N SER A 31 -2.82 4.75 -0.21
CA SER A 31 -3.23 3.60 0.60
C SER A 31 -2.85 2.29 -0.09
N PHE A 32 -2.11 1.43 0.61
CA PHE A 32 -1.85 0.04 0.21
C PHE A 32 -3.15 -0.70 -0.17
N LYS A 33 -4.18 -0.65 0.69
CA LYS A 33 -5.46 -1.32 0.45
C LYS A 33 -6.08 -0.88 -0.88
N SER A 34 -6.22 0.43 -1.09
CA SER A 34 -6.79 0.99 -2.32
C SER A 34 -5.98 0.62 -3.56
N SER A 35 -4.65 0.69 -3.48
CA SER A 35 -3.75 0.38 -4.58
C SER A 35 -3.82 -1.10 -4.99
N GLN A 36 -3.85 -2.01 -4.01
CA GLN A 36 -3.93 -3.44 -4.31
C GLN A 36 -5.32 -3.82 -4.83
N ILE A 37 -6.40 -3.25 -4.29
CA ILE A 37 -7.75 -3.47 -4.82
C ILE A 37 -7.82 -3.01 -6.29
N GLY A 38 -7.30 -1.82 -6.61
CA GLY A 38 -7.26 -1.33 -7.98
C GLY A 38 -6.46 -2.23 -8.92
N ARG A 39 -5.32 -2.76 -8.46
CA ARG A 39 -4.49 -3.70 -9.22
C ARG A 39 -5.24 -5.01 -9.52
N PHE A 40 -5.80 -5.65 -8.51
CA PHE A 40 -6.41 -6.97 -8.66
C PHE A 40 -7.84 -6.93 -9.22
N LYS A 41 -8.58 -5.82 -9.10
CA LYS A 41 -9.85 -5.61 -9.84
C LYS A 41 -9.65 -5.65 -11.36
N ARG A 42 -8.54 -5.10 -11.86
CA ARG A 42 -8.17 -5.17 -13.29
C ARG A 42 -7.90 -6.61 -13.72
N VAL A 43 -7.15 -7.35 -12.91
CA VAL A 43 -6.83 -8.77 -13.17
C VAL A 43 -8.07 -9.66 -13.10
N ALA A 44 -8.98 -9.38 -12.16
CA ALA A 44 -10.24 -10.11 -11.98
C ALA A 44 -11.28 -9.82 -13.07
N GLY A 45 -11.05 -8.83 -13.95
CA GLY A 45 -12.02 -8.39 -14.96
C GLY A 45 -13.24 -7.69 -14.37
N LEU A 46 -13.14 -7.17 -13.14
CA LEU A 46 -14.22 -6.45 -12.44
C LEU A 46 -14.18 -4.93 -12.67
N SER A 47 -13.40 -4.47 -13.66
CA SER A 47 -13.23 -3.04 -13.94
C SER A 47 -14.41 -2.50 -14.75
N GLY A 48 -15.47 -2.16 -14.05
CA GLY A 48 -16.54 -1.27 -14.48
C GLY A 48 -17.17 -0.68 -13.22
N THR A 49 -17.37 0.64 -13.21
CA THR A 49 -18.10 1.42 -12.17
C THR A 49 -17.39 1.75 -10.85
N ASP A 50 -16.17 2.30 -10.86
CA ASP A 50 -15.66 3.06 -9.71
C ASP A 50 -15.08 4.40 -10.19
N GLY A 51 -15.96 5.41 -10.27
CA GLY A 51 -15.61 6.81 -10.48
C GLY A 51 -14.98 7.45 -9.25
N TRP A 52 -13.82 6.95 -8.82
CA TRP A 52 -13.03 7.59 -7.78
C TRP A 52 -11.96 8.49 -8.42
N ASN A 53 -12.33 9.77 -8.53
CA ASN A 53 -11.43 10.90 -8.71
C ASN A 53 -10.45 10.98 -7.52
N GLU A 54 -9.30 10.31 -7.60
CA GLU A 54 -8.18 10.58 -6.70
C GLU A 54 -6.89 10.64 -7.51
N SER A 55 -6.53 11.87 -7.90
CA SER A 55 -5.33 12.28 -8.62
C SER A 55 -5.06 11.50 -9.91
N LYS A 56 -5.18 12.19 -11.05
CA LYS A 56 -4.61 11.77 -12.32
C LYS A 56 -3.13 11.43 -12.14
N LYS A 57 -2.80 10.19 -11.75
CA LYS A 57 -1.53 9.59 -12.13
C LYS A 57 -1.65 9.45 -13.63
N ALA A 58 -0.96 10.33 -14.35
CA ALA A 58 -0.94 10.33 -15.80
C ALA A 58 -0.82 8.88 -16.26
N SER A 59 -1.91 8.35 -16.84
CA SER A 59 -1.90 7.01 -17.40
C SER A 59 -0.76 6.96 -18.41
N ILE A 60 -0.14 5.80 -18.60
CA ILE A 60 0.85 5.59 -19.67
C ILE A 60 0.29 6.10 -21.01
N ASP A 61 -1.03 6.03 -21.20
CA ASP A 61 -1.71 6.54 -22.40
C ASP A 61 -1.81 8.07 -22.43
N GLU A 62 -1.96 8.74 -21.29
CA GLU A 62 -1.94 10.21 -21.17
C GLU A 62 -0.49 10.73 -21.36
N ILE A 63 0.52 10.00 -20.87
CA ILE A 63 1.95 10.28 -21.11
C ILE A 63 2.30 10.10 -22.59
N LYS A 64 1.81 9.03 -23.23
CA LYS A 64 1.98 8.81 -24.68
C LYS A 64 1.34 9.93 -25.52
N ASP A 65 0.17 10.41 -25.12
CA ASP A 65 -0.56 11.48 -25.80
C ASP A 65 0.10 12.87 -25.60
N ILE A 66 0.67 13.13 -24.41
CA ILE A 66 1.45 14.35 -24.18
C ILE A 66 2.77 14.33 -24.96
N ILE A 67 3.45 13.18 -25.02
CA ILE A 67 4.72 13.00 -25.74
C ILE A 67 4.52 13.02 -27.26
N SER A 68 3.39 12.54 -27.78
CA SER A 68 3.08 12.63 -29.21
C SER A 68 2.72 14.06 -29.65
N ARG A 69 2.14 14.85 -28.74
CA ARG A 69 1.80 16.27 -28.97
C ARG A 69 2.99 17.22 -28.79
N THR A 70 3.99 16.84 -28.00
CA THR A 70 5.23 17.61 -27.83
C THR A 70 6.27 17.09 -28.82
N SER A 71 6.54 17.88 -29.86
CA SER A 71 7.46 17.56 -30.95
C SER A 71 8.93 17.50 -30.48
N ALA A 72 9.31 16.41 -29.82
CA ALA A 72 10.71 16.04 -29.58
C ALA A 72 11.19 15.13 -30.73
N PRO A 73 12.49 15.14 -31.07
CA PRO A 73 13.02 14.33 -32.17
C PRO A 73 12.71 12.85 -31.97
N LEU A 74 11.97 12.27 -32.94
CA LEU A 74 11.35 10.93 -32.93
C LEU A 74 12.25 9.74 -32.53
N GLY A 75 13.58 9.93 -32.48
CA GLY A 75 14.56 8.91 -32.06
C GLY A 75 14.69 8.74 -30.54
N LEU A 76 14.71 9.84 -29.76
CA LEU A 76 14.91 9.76 -28.30
C LEU A 76 13.68 9.19 -27.57
N GLN A 77 12.48 9.41 -28.11
CA GLN A 77 11.21 9.00 -27.50
C GLN A 77 11.06 7.47 -27.45
N LYS A 78 11.48 6.77 -28.51
CA LYS A 78 11.37 5.31 -28.60
C LYS A 78 12.31 4.62 -27.61
N ASP A 79 13.53 5.13 -27.46
CA ASP A 79 14.51 4.56 -26.53
C ASP A 79 14.13 4.81 -25.07
N LEU A 80 13.59 5.99 -24.73
CA LEU A 80 13.07 6.27 -23.39
C LEU A 80 11.86 5.40 -23.05
N LEU A 81 10.86 5.32 -23.95
CA LEU A 81 9.69 4.46 -23.74
C LEU A 81 10.08 2.99 -23.62
N LYS A 82 11.01 2.51 -24.46
CA LYS A 82 11.50 1.13 -24.41
C LYS A 82 12.27 0.84 -23.11
N LYS A 83 13.09 1.77 -22.63
CA LYS A 83 13.79 1.65 -21.33
C LYS A 83 12.81 1.68 -20.16
N MET A 84 11.81 2.55 -20.19
CA MET A 84 10.76 2.59 -19.17
C MET A 84 9.95 1.30 -19.15
N GLN A 85 9.57 0.79 -20.32
CA GLN A 85 8.80 -0.44 -20.44
C GLN A 85 9.61 -1.67 -20.03
N ALA A 86 10.92 -1.69 -20.32
CA ALA A 86 11.83 -2.73 -19.85
C ALA A 86 12.18 -2.64 -18.35
N ALA A 87 12.12 -1.45 -17.76
CA ALA A 87 12.36 -1.24 -16.33
C ALA A 87 11.11 -1.50 -15.47
N ILE A 88 9.93 -1.63 -16.08
CA ILE A 88 8.72 -2.04 -15.38
C ILE A 88 8.75 -3.58 -15.31
N PRO A 89 8.84 -4.17 -14.11
CA PRO A 89 8.74 -5.61 -13.98
C PRO A 89 7.37 -6.07 -14.52
N GLU A 90 7.39 -6.91 -15.55
CA GLU A 90 6.21 -7.64 -16.02
C GLU A 90 5.76 -8.55 -14.88
N ASP A 91 4.70 -8.16 -14.17
CA ASP A 91 4.09 -8.98 -13.13
C ASP A 91 3.47 -10.23 -13.77
N ASN A 92 4.26 -11.30 -13.85
CA ASN A 92 3.76 -12.63 -14.23
C ASN A 92 2.89 -13.18 -13.10
N LEU A 93 1.63 -12.76 -13.07
CA LEU A 93 0.64 -13.21 -12.09
C LEU A 93 0.23 -14.65 -12.37
N SER A 94 0.93 -15.59 -11.74
CA SER A 94 0.54 -17.00 -11.68
C SER A 94 -0.56 -17.21 -10.63
N GLU A 95 -1.45 -18.17 -10.86
CA GLU A 95 -2.47 -18.58 -9.89
C GLU A 95 -1.84 -18.92 -8.53
N GLN A 96 -0.71 -19.63 -8.54
CA GLN A 96 -0.01 -20.01 -7.32
C GLN A 96 0.46 -18.78 -6.54
N SER A 97 1.02 -17.79 -7.23
CA SER A 97 1.49 -16.54 -6.60
C SER A 97 0.34 -15.78 -5.93
N ILE A 98 -0.85 -15.77 -6.54
CA ILE A 98 -2.05 -15.12 -5.98
C ILE A 98 -2.52 -15.88 -4.73
N LYS A 99 -2.55 -17.22 -4.78
CA LYS A 99 -2.91 -18.05 -3.61
C LYS A 99 -1.94 -17.86 -2.45
N GLU A 100 -0.64 -17.76 -2.72
CA GLU A 100 0.37 -17.46 -1.71
C GLU A 100 0.16 -16.08 -1.07
N GLN A 101 -0.18 -15.07 -1.89
CA GLN A 101 -0.54 -13.74 -1.37
C GLN A 101 -1.79 -13.78 -0.49
N ILE A 102 -2.84 -14.53 -0.87
CA ILE A 102 -4.04 -14.74 -0.04
C ILE A 102 -3.64 -15.35 1.30
N ARG A 103 -2.80 -16.39 1.30
CA ARG A 103 -2.31 -17.03 2.53
C ARG A 103 -1.53 -16.06 3.41
N ALA A 104 -0.66 -15.25 2.83
CA ALA A 104 0.11 -14.25 3.54
C ALA A 104 -0.81 -13.20 4.18
N LEU A 105 -1.78 -12.67 3.43
CA LEU A 105 -2.75 -11.69 3.94
C LEU A 105 -3.61 -12.26 5.07
N ASN A 106 -4.11 -13.48 4.93
CA ASN A 106 -4.85 -14.14 6.01
C ASN A 106 -3.98 -14.36 7.25
N THR A 107 -2.71 -14.68 7.07
CA THR A 107 -1.75 -14.82 8.16
C THR A 107 -1.55 -13.49 8.90
N LEU A 108 -1.35 -12.40 8.16
CA LEU A 108 -1.24 -11.05 8.72
C LEU A 108 -2.51 -10.64 9.49
N MET A 109 -3.68 -10.90 8.90
CA MET A 109 -4.97 -10.59 9.53
C MET A 109 -5.21 -11.41 10.80
N SER A 110 -4.77 -12.67 10.83
CA SER A 110 -4.90 -13.55 12.00
C SER A 110 -4.14 -13.04 13.22
N ASN A 111 -3.12 -12.18 13.04
CA ASN A 111 -2.25 -11.67 14.11
C ASN A 111 -1.71 -12.77 15.05
N LYS A 112 -1.61 -14.01 14.59
CA LYS A 112 -1.28 -15.19 15.41
C LYS A 112 -0.01 -15.01 16.26
N TYR A 113 1.04 -14.41 15.69
CA TYR A 113 2.30 -14.22 16.40
C TYR A 113 2.26 -13.09 17.42
N LYS A 114 1.42 -12.08 17.18
CA LYS A 114 1.20 -11.00 18.14
C LYS A 114 0.50 -11.51 19.39
N THR A 115 -0.46 -12.42 19.25
CA THR A 115 -1.16 -13.02 20.39
C THR A 115 -0.32 -14.07 21.11
N TYR A 116 0.50 -14.84 20.39
CA TYR A 116 1.33 -15.89 20.98
C TYR A 116 2.50 -15.32 21.79
N TYR A 117 3.08 -14.20 21.36
CA TYR A 117 4.16 -13.52 22.06
C TYR A 117 3.67 -12.16 22.58
N ASP A 118 2.69 -12.18 23.49
CA ASP A 118 2.21 -10.94 24.06
C ASP A 118 3.33 -10.23 24.82
N VAL A 119 3.49 -8.96 24.49
CA VAL A 119 4.61 -8.15 24.95
C VAL A 119 4.18 -7.61 26.31
N GLY A 120 4.79 -8.08 27.40
CA GLY A 120 4.36 -7.66 28.74
C GLY A 120 4.58 -6.16 28.99
N ASP A 121 3.96 -5.63 30.06
CA ASP A 121 4.05 -4.23 30.47
C ASP A 121 5.49 -3.71 30.58
N LYS A 122 6.45 -4.58 30.88
CA LYS A 122 7.88 -4.24 30.94
C LYS A 122 8.43 -3.64 29.64
N LEU A 123 7.89 -4.05 28.49
CA LEU A 123 8.31 -3.56 27.17
C LEU A 123 7.43 -2.41 26.67
N TYR A 124 6.13 -2.41 27.00
CA TYR A 124 5.25 -1.30 26.63
C TYR A 124 5.49 -0.04 27.50
N LYS A 125 5.90 -0.20 28.76
CA LYS A 125 6.07 0.86 29.75
C LYS A 125 7.38 0.66 30.53
N PRO A 126 8.55 0.84 29.90
CA PRO A 126 9.82 0.70 30.61
C PRO A 126 9.92 1.75 31.73
N ALA A 127 10.40 1.31 32.90
CA ALA A 127 10.42 2.11 34.13
C ALA A 127 11.15 3.45 34.00
N GLY A 128 12.12 3.57 33.08
CA GLY A 128 12.89 4.79 32.88
C GLY A 128 12.09 5.96 32.31
N ARG A 129 11.17 5.71 31.36
CA ARG A 129 10.37 6.75 30.67
C ARG A 129 9.01 6.21 30.17
N PRO A 130 8.07 5.87 31.06
CA PRO A 130 6.79 5.27 30.66
C PRO A 130 5.93 6.21 29.78
N ASN A 131 5.95 7.52 30.03
CA ASN A 131 5.16 8.50 29.30
C ASN A 131 5.59 8.66 27.83
N TYR A 132 6.88 8.48 27.55
CA TYR A 132 7.43 8.62 26.20
C TYR A 132 6.90 7.54 25.25
N TYR A 133 6.82 6.29 25.71
CA TYR A 133 6.29 5.19 24.90
C TYR A 133 4.78 5.29 24.74
N GLN A 134 4.07 5.71 25.79
CA GLN A 134 2.63 6.00 25.70
C GLN A 134 2.35 7.07 24.63
N ARG A 135 3.16 8.13 24.58
CA ARG A 135 3.09 9.17 23.53
C ARG A 135 3.26 8.59 22.13
N ILE A 136 4.29 7.77 21.89
CA ILE A 136 4.51 7.13 20.59
C ILE A 136 3.32 6.23 20.22
N LEU A 137 2.81 5.45 21.19
CA LEU A 137 1.66 4.59 20.96
C LEU A 137 0.39 5.39 20.63
N ASP A 138 0.16 6.50 21.31
CA ASP A 138 -0.99 7.37 21.08
C ASP A 138 -0.91 8.09 19.72
N GLU A 139 0.29 8.50 19.30
CA GLU A 139 0.53 9.05 17.96
C GLU A 139 0.30 8.00 16.86
N VAL A 140 0.84 6.78 17.03
CA VAL A 140 0.64 5.66 16.10
C VAL A 140 -0.83 5.21 16.05
N GLN A 141 -1.58 5.36 17.14
CA GLN A 141 -3.02 5.10 17.19
C GLN A 141 -3.87 6.28 16.69
N GLY A 142 -3.26 7.43 16.40
CA GLY A 142 -3.95 8.63 15.93
C GLY A 142 -4.78 9.34 17.01
N LYS A 143 -4.53 9.05 18.29
CA LYS A 143 -5.31 9.59 19.43
C LYS A 143 -4.91 11.02 19.77
N GLN A 144 -3.62 11.35 19.76
CA GLN A 144 -3.14 12.70 20.02
C GLN A 144 -1.88 13.02 19.20
N LYS A 145 -1.90 14.15 18.51
CA LYS A 145 -0.70 14.80 17.97
C LYS A 145 -0.36 15.94 18.91
N GLU A 146 0.72 15.79 19.65
CA GLU A 146 1.22 16.90 20.45
C GLU A 146 1.78 18.02 19.54
N THR A 147 1.56 19.27 19.94
CA THR A 147 2.12 20.43 19.22
C THR A 147 3.63 20.46 19.41
N PHE A 148 4.42 20.84 18.40
CA PHE A 148 5.90 20.84 18.41
C PHE A 148 6.54 21.38 19.70
N PHE A 149 5.88 22.31 20.40
CA PHE A 149 6.30 22.89 21.66
C PHE A 149 6.38 21.90 22.84
N SER A 150 5.40 21.00 23.01
CA SER A 150 5.45 20.02 24.11
C SER A 150 6.50 18.95 23.84
N ALA A 151 6.66 18.52 22.58
CA ALA A 151 7.73 17.61 22.17
C ALA A 151 9.12 18.20 22.48
N PHE A 152 9.33 19.50 22.24
CA PHE A 152 10.56 20.20 22.61
C PHE A 152 10.77 20.24 24.12
N ARG A 153 9.71 20.56 24.89
CA ARG A 153 9.77 20.56 26.36
C ARG A 153 10.13 19.19 26.93
N THR A 154 9.58 18.10 26.38
CA THR A 154 9.88 16.74 26.83
C THR A 154 11.33 16.33 26.56
N VAL A 155 11.92 16.76 25.44
CA VAL A 155 13.33 16.48 25.14
C VAL A 155 14.26 17.24 26.10
N VAL A 156 13.96 18.51 26.37
CA VAL A 156 14.79 19.38 27.22
C VAL A 156 14.63 19.06 28.71
N PHE A 157 13.41 18.81 29.19
CA PHE A 157 13.11 18.64 30.62
C PHE A 157 12.92 17.18 31.05
N GLY A 158 12.91 16.23 30.11
CA GLY A 158 12.73 14.81 30.41
C GLY A 158 11.36 14.43 31.00
N LYS A 159 10.38 15.34 30.94
CA LYS A 159 9.00 15.18 31.40
C LYS A 159 8.02 15.61 30.31
#